data_AF-A0A3M1LXZ0-F1
#
_entry.id   AF-A0A3M1LXZ0-F1
#
_cell.length_a   1.000
_cell.length_b   1.000
_cell.length_c   1.000
_cell.angle_alpha   90.00
_cell.angle_beta   90.00
_cell.angle_gamma   90.00
#
_symmetry.space_group_name_H-M   'P 1'
#
loop_
_entity.id
_entity.type
_entity.pdbx_description
1 polymer ?
#
loop_
_entity_poly.entity_id
_entity_poly.type
_entity_poly.pdbx_seq_one_letter_code
_entity_poly.pdbx_strand_id
1 'polypeptide(L)'
;ALEEVEMRGNVAEGEGGAVFFDKAGSQDSVITFRNVLVAESRVIQAGTYGAALLMEGISGTRFSLHARQTTLAANQTPSALRLDMFDDGTLEAVLTNTLIYSTTHAFVGRENAGTVAITHTNTLVYQVTNVHTTASGSPSFSASGQVSGDPKLDELYRLRAGSAAVDAGVNTGVSTDLDGEARPGGSGYDIGADEYKGSAGRLRFVQADYQVAENGTSVSIAVERVGGNSGQVSVQYATEDGTAQAGSDYTSAGGTLTFQDGEALKSFTVNIKDDTAFEGHEAFFVTLQNPAGGAALGDPARAQVTILEDDVSTAGQLRFQKSSYTVNEAAGQVTVTVERVNGSSGQVSVQYATSGYSARPNDDFIPAGGTLTFGDGETQKSFTLTVLNDTLREGDEEVIVALSSPTGGAVLGSPSQTVVHIQDSHNIFLPLTLRGRHVDLQRR
;
A
#
# COMPACT_ATOMS: atom_id res chain seq x y z
N ALA A 1 36.55 -19.88 -30.50
CA ALA A 1 35.11 -19.60 -30.48
C ALA A 1 34.93 -18.11 -30.71
N LEU A 2 33.95 -17.70 -31.51
CA LEU A 2 33.55 -16.29 -31.55
C LEU A 2 32.76 -16.01 -30.27
N GLU A 3 33.23 -15.08 -29.45
CA GLU A 3 32.64 -14.81 -28.13
C GLU A 3 31.59 -13.69 -28.17
N GLU A 4 31.69 -12.76 -29.12
CA GLU A 4 30.73 -11.65 -29.28
C GLU A 4 30.76 -11.17 -30.74
N VAL A 5 29.57 -11.01 -31.34
CA VAL A 5 29.43 -10.52 -32.71
C VAL A 5 28.20 -9.64 -32.81
N GLU A 6 28.39 -8.37 -33.17
CA GLU A 6 27.32 -7.42 -33.38
C GLU A 6 27.15 -7.14 -34.89
N MET A 7 25.92 -7.29 -35.40
CA MET A 7 25.63 -7.14 -36.83
C MET A 7 24.40 -6.23 -37.02
N ARG A 8 24.60 -5.05 -37.60
CA ARG A 8 23.53 -4.04 -37.76
C ARG A 8 23.40 -3.57 -39.20
N GLY A 9 22.16 -3.39 -39.66
CA GLY A 9 21.85 -2.77 -40.95
C GLY A 9 22.27 -3.59 -42.18
N ASN A 10 22.41 -4.92 -42.05
CA ASN A 10 22.76 -5.77 -43.18
C ASN A 10 21.61 -5.90 -44.16
N VAL A 11 21.93 -5.89 -45.45
CA VAL A 11 20.96 -6.02 -46.54
C VAL A 11 21.35 -7.20 -47.43
N ALA A 12 20.44 -8.15 -47.61
CA ALA A 12 20.57 -9.22 -48.59
C ALA A 12 19.53 -9.06 -49.70
N GLU A 13 19.92 -9.35 -50.94
CA GLU A 13 19.04 -9.35 -52.10
C GLU A 13 18.91 -10.78 -52.67
N GLY A 14 17.70 -11.24 -52.97
CA GLY A 14 17.43 -12.57 -53.54
C GLY A 14 17.19 -13.70 -52.52
N GLU A 15 17.64 -14.93 -52.81
CA GLU A 15 17.40 -16.14 -51.97
C GLU A 15 18.36 -16.30 -50.78
N GLY A 16 19.29 -15.37 -50.56
CA GLY A 16 20.32 -15.47 -49.52
C GLY A 16 19.93 -14.98 -48.13
N GLY A 17 20.85 -15.14 -47.18
CA GLY A 17 20.72 -14.63 -45.82
C GLY A 17 21.36 -13.26 -45.62
N ALA A 18 20.81 -12.41 -44.74
CA ALA A 18 21.47 -11.16 -44.32
C ALA A 18 22.78 -11.42 -43.56
N VAL A 19 22.85 -12.59 -42.91
CA VAL A 19 24.07 -13.18 -42.36
C VAL A 19 24.13 -14.63 -42.83
N PHE A 20 25.26 -15.02 -43.43
CA PHE A 20 25.42 -16.34 -44.05
C PHE A 20 26.61 -17.11 -43.46
N PHE A 21 26.37 -18.36 -43.07
CA PHE A 21 27.42 -19.28 -42.65
C PHE A 21 27.33 -20.57 -43.48
N ASP A 22 28.47 -20.98 -44.03
CA ASP A 22 28.62 -22.23 -44.77
C ASP A 22 29.64 -23.14 -44.05
N LYS A 23 29.33 -24.42 -43.92
CA LYS A 23 30.25 -25.43 -43.37
C LYS A 23 30.90 -26.22 -44.51
N ALA A 24 32.16 -25.91 -44.80
CA ALA A 24 32.97 -26.75 -45.68
C ALA A 24 33.72 -27.84 -44.90
N GLY A 25 33.34 -29.12 -45.07
CA GLY A 25 34.12 -30.30 -44.65
C GLY A 25 33.43 -31.27 -43.68
N SER A 26 34.01 -32.48 -43.55
CA SER A 26 33.35 -33.64 -42.90
C SER A 26 33.60 -33.79 -41.40
N GLN A 27 34.39 -32.90 -40.78
CA GLN A 27 34.72 -32.98 -39.35
C GLN A 27 33.57 -32.43 -38.48
N ASP A 28 33.43 -32.93 -37.26
CA ASP A 28 32.52 -32.36 -36.29
C ASP A 28 32.88 -30.89 -36.01
N SER A 29 31.89 -30.02 -36.00
CA SER A 29 32.10 -28.58 -35.82
C SER A 29 31.06 -28.01 -34.87
N VAL A 30 31.51 -27.16 -33.94
CA VAL A 30 30.65 -26.44 -33.00
C VAL A 30 30.82 -24.96 -33.24
N ILE A 31 29.72 -24.28 -33.57
CA ILE A 31 29.68 -22.82 -33.64
C ILE A 31 28.82 -22.33 -32.48
N THR A 32 29.43 -21.50 -31.63
CA THR A 32 28.74 -20.85 -30.53
C THR A 32 28.63 -19.36 -30.82
N PHE A 33 27.41 -18.86 -30.82
CA PHE A 33 27.06 -17.45 -30.87
C PHE A 33 26.61 -17.01 -29.47
N ARG A 34 27.24 -15.97 -28.94
CA ARG A 34 26.80 -15.30 -27.71
C ARG A 34 26.61 -13.82 -27.99
N ASN A 35 25.57 -13.23 -27.40
CA ASN A 35 25.27 -11.81 -27.47
C ASN A 35 25.10 -11.28 -28.90
N VAL A 36 24.63 -12.12 -29.83
CA VAL A 36 24.44 -11.70 -31.21
C VAL A 36 23.17 -10.87 -31.34
N LEU A 37 23.32 -9.63 -31.78
CA LEU A 37 22.23 -8.74 -32.14
C LEU A 37 22.21 -8.57 -33.65
N VAL A 38 21.17 -9.09 -34.32
CA VAL A 38 20.91 -8.87 -35.75
C VAL A 38 19.76 -7.88 -35.85
N ALA A 39 20.05 -6.62 -35.53
CA ALA A 39 19.07 -5.54 -35.54
C ALA A 39 19.00 -4.88 -36.91
N GLU A 40 17.80 -4.47 -37.31
CA GLU A 40 17.56 -3.64 -38.51
C GLU A 40 18.04 -4.28 -39.83
N SER A 41 18.27 -5.60 -39.85
CA SER A 41 18.66 -6.32 -41.06
C SER A 41 17.46 -6.54 -41.97
N ARG A 42 17.67 -6.41 -43.27
CA ARG A 42 16.60 -6.41 -44.27
C ARG A 42 16.92 -7.40 -45.38
N VAL A 43 15.97 -8.28 -45.72
CA VAL A 43 16.04 -9.04 -46.98
C VAL A 43 15.13 -8.35 -48.00
N ILE A 44 15.71 -7.89 -49.09
CA ILE A 44 15.02 -7.18 -50.16
C ILE A 44 14.79 -8.17 -51.30
N GLN A 45 13.53 -8.36 -51.71
CA GLN A 45 13.14 -9.34 -52.73
C GLN A 45 13.53 -10.79 -52.37
N ALA A 46 13.19 -11.23 -51.15
CA ALA A 46 13.36 -12.61 -50.77
C ALA A 46 12.62 -13.53 -51.76
N GLY A 47 13.33 -14.47 -52.38
CA GLY A 47 12.68 -15.66 -52.95
C GLY A 47 12.05 -16.49 -51.84
N THR A 48 11.65 -17.73 -52.13
CA THR A 48 10.99 -18.64 -51.15
C THR A 48 11.85 -18.93 -49.90
N TYR A 49 13.10 -18.49 -49.89
CA TYR A 49 14.21 -19.06 -49.13
C TYR A 49 15.03 -18.05 -48.29
N GLY A 50 14.68 -16.76 -48.28
CA GLY A 50 15.46 -15.71 -47.59
C GLY A 50 15.28 -15.67 -46.06
N ALA A 51 16.38 -15.42 -45.31
CA ALA A 51 16.38 -15.34 -43.84
C ALA A 51 17.30 -14.23 -43.28
N ALA A 52 17.03 -13.74 -42.07
CA ALA A 52 17.94 -12.80 -41.40
C ALA A 52 19.26 -13.47 -40.98
N LEU A 53 19.19 -14.72 -40.52
CA LEU A 53 20.34 -15.60 -40.33
C LEU A 53 20.12 -16.90 -41.11
N LEU A 54 21.01 -17.17 -42.07
CA LEU A 54 21.02 -18.38 -42.90
C LEU A 54 22.28 -19.20 -42.59
N MET A 55 22.08 -20.47 -42.30
CA MET A 55 23.16 -21.45 -42.24
C MET A 55 22.89 -22.54 -43.26
N GLU A 56 23.82 -22.71 -44.19
CA GLU A 56 23.76 -23.69 -45.26
C GLU A 56 25.00 -24.59 -45.22
N GLY A 57 25.02 -25.65 -46.01
CA GLY A 57 26.23 -26.45 -46.22
C GLY A 57 26.52 -27.47 -45.13
N ILE A 58 25.59 -27.71 -44.20
CA ILE A 58 25.84 -28.57 -43.04
C ILE A 58 25.97 -30.03 -43.51
N SER A 59 27.22 -30.48 -43.61
CA SER A 59 27.65 -31.85 -43.98
C SER A 59 28.53 -32.48 -42.88
N GLY A 60 28.61 -33.82 -42.83
CA GLY A 60 29.40 -34.59 -41.86
C GLY A 60 28.65 -35.08 -40.63
N THR A 61 29.35 -35.74 -39.69
CA THR A 61 28.74 -36.55 -38.61
C THR A 61 27.95 -35.76 -37.56
N ARG A 62 28.44 -34.59 -37.11
CA ARG A 62 27.73 -33.73 -36.14
C ARG A 62 28.03 -32.23 -36.34
N PHE A 63 26.98 -31.41 -36.25
CA PHE A 63 27.09 -29.95 -36.15
C PHE A 63 26.26 -29.45 -34.97
N SER A 64 26.87 -28.62 -34.12
CA SER A 64 26.19 -28.03 -32.98
C SER A 64 26.16 -26.50 -33.07
N LEU A 65 24.96 -25.95 -33.00
CA LEU A 65 24.68 -24.51 -32.95
C LEU A 65 24.27 -24.14 -31.54
N HIS A 66 25.04 -23.28 -30.87
CA HIS A 66 24.63 -22.69 -29.60
C HIS A 66 24.37 -21.20 -29.80
N ALA A 67 23.10 -20.77 -29.74
CA ALA A 67 22.77 -19.35 -29.71
C ALA A 67 22.33 -18.97 -28.30
N ARG A 68 23.04 -18.04 -27.66
CA ARG A 68 22.72 -17.55 -26.32
C ARG A 68 22.55 -16.03 -26.33
N GLN A 69 21.49 -15.54 -25.66
CA GLN A 69 21.24 -14.09 -25.51
C GLN A 69 21.22 -13.37 -26.87
N THR A 70 20.51 -13.95 -27.84
CA THR A 70 20.53 -13.51 -29.24
C THR A 70 19.19 -12.87 -29.61
N THR A 71 19.21 -11.74 -30.29
CA THR A 71 17.99 -11.10 -30.82
C THR A 71 18.03 -11.12 -32.34
N LEU A 72 17.07 -11.83 -32.94
CA LEU A 72 16.85 -11.90 -34.39
C LEU A 72 15.64 -11.02 -34.70
N ALA A 73 15.88 -9.84 -35.27
CA ALA A 73 14.88 -8.77 -35.40
C ALA A 73 13.80 -9.03 -36.46
N ALA A 74 12.77 -8.17 -36.42
CA ALA A 74 11.56 -8.20 -37.24
C ALA A 74 11.90 -8.06 -38.73
N ASN A 75 11.91 -9.18 -39.46
CA ASN A 75 12.09 -9.15 -40.90
C ASN A 75 10.77 -8.77 -41.60
N GLN A 76 10.85 -8.02 -42.70
CA GLN A 76 9.69 -7.72 -43.56
C GLN A 76 9.32 -8.91 -44.47
N THR A 77 10.11 -9.98 -44.47
CA THR A 77 9.97 -11.20 -45.28
C THR A 77 10.03 -12.47 -44.40
N PRO A 78 9.53 -13.62 -44.86
CA PRO A 78 8.90 -14.64 -44.00
C PRO A 78 9.83 -15.56 -43.18
N SER A 79 11.09 -15.20 -42.89
CA SER A 79 11.95 -16.01 -42.00
C SER A 79 13.02 -15.18 -41.28
N ALA A 80 13.16 -15.43 -39.97
CA ALA A 80 14.19 -14.82 -39.12
C ALA A 80 15.41 -15.74 -38.91
N LEU A 81 15.24 -17.06 -38.95
CA LEU A 81 16.29 -18.06 -38.81
C LEU A 81 16.02 -19.24 -39.75
N ARG A 82 17.03 -19.64 -40.53
CA ARG A 82 16.96 -20.82 -41.40
C ARG A 82 18.23 -21.66 -41.27
N LEU A 83 18.05 -22.96 -41.14
CA LEU A 83 19.12 -23.95 -41.02
C LEU A 83 18.89 -25.05 -42.06
N ASP A 84 19.72 -25.14 -43.09
CA ASP A 84 19.62 -26.17 -44.12
C ASP A 84 20.70 -27.23 -43.95
N MET A 85 20.30 -28.50 -44.07
CA MET A 85 21.19 -29.66 -44.01
C MET A 85 21.21 -30.39 -45.35
N PHE A 86 22.40 -30.72 -45.85
CA PHE A 86 22.57 -31.36 -47.17
C PHE A 86 22.83 -32.88 -47.09
N ASP A 87 23.47 -33.39 -46.04
CA ASP A 87 23.85 -34.82 -45.90
C ASP A 87 23.28 -35.51 -44.62
N ASP A 88 23.57 -36.81 -44.44
CA ASP A 88 23.08 -37.71 -43.37
C ASP A 88 23.69 -37.48 -41.96
N GLY A 89 23.86 -36.22 -41.58
CA GLY A 89 24.42 -35.80 -40.31
C GLY A 89 23.42 -35.60 -39.15
N THR A 90 23.95 -35.28 -37.97
CA THR A 90 23.14 -34.82 -36.81
C THR A 90 23.31 -33.32 -36.61
N LEU A 91 22.20 -32.57 -36.55
CA LEU A 91 22.17 -31.16 -36.15
C LEU A 91 21.62 -31.04 -34.73
N GLU A 92 22.42 -30.46 -33.84
CA GLU A 92 21.99 -30.11 -32.48
C GLU A 92 21.96 -28.59 -32.34
N ALA A 93 20.76 -28.03 -32.20
CA ALA A 93 20.58 -26.60 -31.99
C ALA A 93 20.12 -26.34 -30.54
N VAL A 94 20.90 -25.55 -29.81
CA VAL A 94 20.56 -25.09 -28.45
C VAL A 94 20.34 -23.59 -28.51
N LEU A 95 19.08 -23.18 -28.30
CA LEU A 95 18.67 -21.78 -28.27
C LEU A 95 18.32 -21.40 -26.83
N THR A 96 19.04 -20.44 -26.25
CA THR A 96 18.85 -20.02 -24.86
C THR A 96 18.73 -18.51 -24.75
N ASN A 97 17.69 -17.99 -24.10
CA ASN A 97 17.43 -16.54 -24.00
C ASN A 97 17.45 -15.87 -25.39
N THR A 98 16.86 -16.50 -26.40
CA THR A 98 16.82 -16.00 -27.78
C THR A 98 15.45 -15.39 -28.07
N LEU A 99 15.43 -14.21 -28.68
CA LEU A 99 14.21 -13.49 -29.08
C LEU A 99 14.10 -13.45 -30.60
N ILE A 100 13.01 -13.97 -31.15
CA ILE A 100 12.77 -14.06 -32.60
C ILE A 100 11.53 -13.26 -32.97
N TYR A 101 11.69 -12.26 -33.81
CA TYR A 101 10.60 -11.43 -34.32
C TYR A 101 10.27 -11.82 -35.78
N SER A 102 9.23 -12.62 -36.02
CA SER A 102 8.68 -12.87 -37.37
C SER A 102 7.32 -13.56 -37.27
N THR A 103 6.43 -13.26 -38.20
CA THR A 103 5.11 -13.91 -38.37
C THR A 103 5.17 -15.21 -39.17
N THR A 104 6.34 -15.67 -39.59
CA THR A 104 6.47 -16.88 -40.42
C THR A 104 7.82 -17.61 -40.19
N HIS A 105 7.68 -18.95 -40.18
CA HIS A 105 8.55 -20.13 -39.92
C HIS A 105 10.06 -20.01 -39.62
N ALA A 106 10.53 -20.84 -38.68
CA ALA A 106 11.88 -21.41 -38.72
C ALA A 106 11.86 -22.63 -39.65
N PHE A 107 12.47 -22.51 -40.83
CA PHE A 107 12.62 -23.64 -41.75
C PHE A 107 13.88 -24.43 -41.42
N VAL A 108 13.70 -25.73 -41.21
CA VAL A 108 14.78 -26.71 -41.31
C VAL A 108 14.54 -27.50 -42.59
N GLY A 109 15.17 -27.09 -43.69
CA GLY A 109 15.08 -27.78 -44.96
C GLY A 109 15.81 -29.13 -44.87
N ARG A 110 15.11 -30.22 -45.20
CA ARG A 110 15.74 -31.52 -45.47
C ARG A 110 15.58 -31.81 -46.96
N GLU A 111 16.68 -32.16 -47.61
CA GLU A 111 16.63 -33.04 -48.78
C GLU A 111 16.86 -34.52 -48.40
N ASN A 112 17.45 -34.85 -47.24
CA ASN A 112 17.80 -36.24 -46.85
C ASN A 112 17.76 -36.56 -45.33
N ALA A 113 17.88 -37.84 -44.97
CA ALA A 113 17.48 -38.45 -43.68
C ALA A 113 18.31 -38.14 -42.39
N GLY A 114 18.59 -36.88 -42.00
CA GLY A 114 19.32 -36.52 -40.74
C GLY A 114 18.51 -36.09 -39.48
N THR A 115 18.93 -36.45 -38.26
CA THR A 115 18.20 -36.12 -37.00
C THR A 115 18.45 -34.66 -36.57
N VAL A 116 17.37 -33.95 -36.23
CA VAL A 116 17.41 -32.55 -35.73
C VAL A 116 16.86 -32.51 -34.31
N ALA A 117 17.70 -32.09 -33.35
CA ALA A 117 17.30 -31.87 -31.97
C ALA A 117 17.38 -30.39 -31.62
N ILE A 118 16.25 -29.80 -31.22
CA ILE A 118 16.19 -28.40 -30.79
C ILE A 118 15.80 -28.35 -29.31
N THR A 119 16.70 -27.81 -28.49
CA THR A 119 16.43 -27.58 -27.07
C THR A 119 16.30 -26.09 -26.80
N HIS A 120 15.17 -25.69 -26.21
CA HIS A 120 14.88 -24.29 -25.87
C HIS A 120 14.88 -24.10 -24.36
N THR A 121 15.39 -22.98 -23.88
CA THR A 121 15.27 -22.58 -22.47
C THR A 121 15.14 -21.06 -22.42
N ASN A 122 14.02 -20.56 -21.87
CA ASN A 122 13.68 -19.13 -21.83
C ASN A 122 13.71 -18.44 -23.20
N THR A 123 13.14 -19.09 -24.22
CA THR A 123 13.06 -18.58 -25.60
C THR A 123 11.61 -18.15 -25.86
N LEU A 124 11.40 -16.87 -26.21
CA LEU A 124 10.08 -16.34 -26.57
C LEU A 124 9.91 -16.44 -28.10
N VAL A 125 9.02 -17.33 -28.55
CA VAL A 125 8.75 -17.58 -29.97
C VAL A 125 7.33 -17.12 -30.29
N TYR A 126 7.18 -16.15 -31.19
CA TYR A 126 5.88 -15.74 -31.73
C TYR A 126 5.51 -16.70 -32.88
N GLN A 127 4.40 -17.44 -32.71
CA GLN A 127 3.76 -18.37 -33.69
C GLN A 127 4.64 -19.44 -34.36
N VAL A 128 4.30 -20.72 -34.12
CA VAL A 128 4.76 -21.86 -34.94
C VAL A 128 3.53 -22.41 -35.67
N THR A 129 3.55 -22.42 -37.00
CA THR A 129 2.52 -23.11 -37.81
C THR A 129 3.21 -24.11 -38.73
N ASN A 130 3.04 -25.40 -38.46
CA ASN A 130 3.42 -26.57 -39.27
C ASN A 130 4.87 -26.79 -39.74
N VAL A 131 5.36 -27.99 -39.37
CA VAL A 131 6.49 -28.73 -39.96
C VAL A 131 6.00 -29.41 -41.24
N HIS A 132 6.61 -29.14 -42.40
CA HIS A 132 6.36 -29.94 -43.59
C HIS A 132 7.16 -31.25 -43.48
N THR A 133 6.48 -32.38 -43.65
CA THR A 133 7.07 -33.71 -43.78
C THR A 133 7.10 -34.12 -45.24
N THR A 134 8.24 -34.64 -45.70
CA THR A 134 8.28 -35.67 -46.75
C THR A 134 9.45 -36.64 -46.56
N ALA A 135 9.14 -37.91 -46.87
CA ALA A 135 9.98 -39.10 -47.09
C ALA A 135 10.82 -39.67 -45.92
N SER A 136 10.19 -40.66 -45.26
CA SER A 136 10.75 -41.75 -44.42
C SER A 136 11.61 -41.36 -43.20
N GLY A 137 10.95 -41.32 -42.04
CA GLY A 137 11.59 -41.31 -40.73
C GLY A 137 10.83 -40.42 -39.76
N SER A 138 9.98 -41.01 -38.91
CA SER A 138 9.22 -40.28 -37.89
C SER A 138 10.18 -39.61 -36.89
N PRO A 139 10.19 -38.28 -36.74
CA PRO A 139 10.91 -37.64 -35.65
C PRO A 139 10.15 -37.81 -34.33
N SER A 140 10.86 -38.15 -33.25
CA SER A 140 10.32 -38.12 -31.89
C SER A 140 10.49 -36.73 -31.29
N PHE A 141 9.41 -36.06 -30.90
CA PHE A 141 9.45 -34.77 -30.21
C PHE A 141 9.08 -34.96 -28.73
N SER A 142 9.94 -34.48 -27.82
CA SER A 142 9.61 -34.32 -26.40
C SER A 142 9.63 -32.83 -26.07
N ALA A 143 8.46 -32.19 -26.05
CA ALA A 143 8.32 -30.83 -25.54
C ALA A 143 7.89 -30.89 -24.07
N SER A 144 8.79 -30.58 -23.15
CA SER A 144 8.44 -30.22 -21.76
C SER A 144 9.05 -28.86 -21.47
N GLY A 145 8.23 -27.84 -21.18
CA GLY A 145 8.76 -26.54 -20.77
C GLY A 145 7.74 -25.41 -20.83
N GLN A 146 7.47 -24.84 -19.65
CA GLN A 146 6.61 -23.69 -19.39
C GLN A 146 7.14 -22.38 -19.97
N VAL A 147 6.23 -21.44 -20.23
CA VAL A 147 6.52 -20.05 -20.61
C VAL A 147 7.00 -19.27 -19.39
N SER A 148 8.09 -18.50 -19.52
CA SER A 148 8.59 -17.57 -18.50
C SER A 148 9.06 -16.25 -19.13
N GLY A 149 8.37 -15.16 -18.76
CA GLY A 149 8.73 -13.72 -18.90
C GLY A 149 7.88 -12.91 -19.90
N ASP A 150 7.36 -11.71 -19.61
CA ASP A 150 6.70 -11.21 -18.39
C ASP A 150 5.20 -11.13 -18.74
N PRO A 151 4.42 -12.20 -18.48
CA PRO A 151 2.98 -12.04 -18.47
C PRO A 151 2.76 -11.09 -17.30
N LYS A 152 2.35 -9.86 -17.56
CA LYS A 152 1.94 -8.95 -16.49
C LYS A 152 0.87 -9.70 -15.70
N LEU A 153 1.21 -10.39 -14.62
CA LEU A 153 0.30 -11.25 -13.85
C LEU A 153 -0.16 -10.47 -12.62
N ASP A 154 -1.42 -10.61 -12.22
CA ASP A 154 -1.88 -10.10 -10.92
C ASP A 154 -1.33 -10.94 -9.76
N GLU A 155 -1.62 -10.53 -8.53
CA GLU A 155 -1.19 -11.23 -7.30
C GLU A 155 -1.78 -12.64 -7.15
N LEU A 156 -2.72 -13.01 -8.02
CA LEU A 156 -3.38 -14.32 -8.11
C LEU A 156 -2.94 -15.12 -9.36
N TYR A 157 -1.86 -14.71 -10.03
CA TYR A 157 -1.28 -15.37 -11.21
C TYR A 157 -2.18 -15.36 -12.47
N ARG A 158 -2.96 -14.30 -12.71
CA ARG A 158 -3.80 -14.10 -13.93
C ARG A 158 -3.27 -13.01 -14.86
N LEU A 159 -3.44 -13.16 -16.18
CA LEU A 159 -2.97 -12.23 -17.23
C LEU A 159 -3.61 -10.82 -17.12
N ARG A 160 -2.80 -9.75 -17.19
CA ARG A 160 -3.22 -8.33 -17.21
C ARG A 160 -3.26 -7.75 -18.64
N ALA A 161 -3.91 -6.59 -18.78
CA ALA A 161 -3.96 -5.78 -19.99
C ALA A 161 -2.55 -5.46 -20.57
N GLY A 162 -2.42 -5.60 -21.89
CA GLY A 162 -1.17 -5.38 -22.62
C GLY A 162 -0.19 -6.57 -22.56
N SER A 163 -0.65 -7.76 -22.18
CA SER A 163 0.14 -8.99 -22.34
C SER A 163 0.08 -9.43 -23.81
N ALA A 164 1.24 -9.74 -24.40
CA ALA A 164 1.35 -10.18 -25.79
C ALA A 164 0.72 -11.57 -26.05
N ALA A 165 0.27 -12.28 -25.01
CA ALA A 165 -0.41 -13.56 -25.13
C ALA A 165 -1.88 -13.44 -25.58
N VAL A 166 -2.46 -12.23 -25.52
CA VAL A 166 -3.87 -11.97 -25.91
C VAL A 166 -4.03 -11.73 -27.42
N ASP A 167 -2.93 -11.49 -28.15
CA ASP A 167 -2.94 -11.06 -29.57
C ASP A 167 -2.57 -12.19 -30.56
N ALA A 168 -2.61 -13.45 -30.13
CA ALA A 168 -2.28 -14.59 -30.99
C ALA A 168 -3.52 -15.09 -31.74
N GLY A 169 -3.90 -14.37 -32.80
CA GLY A 169 -4.98 -14.74 -33.72
C GLY A 169 -4.94 -16.21 -34.17
N VAL A 170 -5.92 -16.99 -33.71
CA VAL A 170 -6.15 -18.37 -34.16
C VAL A 170 -7.14 -18.34 -35.32
N ASN A 171 -6.67 -18.63 -36.54
CA ASN A 171 -7.46 -18.56 -37.77
C ASN A 171 -8.20 -19.87 -38.13
N THR A 172 -8.55 -20.69 -37.15
CA THR A 172 -9.39 -21.87 -37.40
C THR A 172 -10.40 -22.10 -36.27
N GLY A 173 -11.65 -21.74 -36.56
CA GLY A 173 -12.83 -22.45 -36.06
C GLY A 173 -13.03 -22.53 -34.56
N VAL A 174 -13.12 -21.39 -33.87
CA VAL A 174 -13.80 -21.32 -32.58
C VAL A 174 -15.13 -20.60 -32.83
N SER A 175 -16.24 -21.34 -32.81
CA SER A 175 -17.59 -20.79 -33.04
C SER A 175 -18.27 -20.28 -31.77
N THR A 176 -17.53 -20.19 -30.67
CA THR A 176 -18.01 -19.76 -29.37
C THR A 176 -16.91 -18.94 -28.73
N ASP A 177 -17.24 -17.69 -28.40
CA ASP A 177 -16.44 -16.85 -27.54
C ASP A 177 -16.28 -17.50 -26.13
N LEU A 178 -15.36 -17.02 -25.31
CA LEU A 178 -15.08 -17.50 -23.95
C LEU A 178 -16.32 -17.44 -23.01
N ASP A 179 -17.35 -16.69 -23.36
CA ASP A 179 -18.66 -16.60 -22.67
C ASP A 179 -19.82 -17.33 -23.38
N GLY A 180 -19.62 -17.87 -24.60
CA GLY A 180 -20.58 -18.73 -25.28
C GLY A 180 -21.59 -18.04 -26.20
N GLU A 181 -21.42 -16.75 -26.51
CA GLU A 181 -22.32 -16.06 -27.46
C GLU A 181 -21.96 -16.39 -28.94
N ALA A 182 -22.97 -16.43 -29.81
CA ALA A 182 -22.78 -16.52 -31.26
C ALA A 182 -22.63 -15.13 -31.89
N ARG A 183 -21.52 -14.88 -32.59
CA ARG A 183 -21.24 -13.56 -33.22
C ARG A 183 -22.11 -13.30 -34.46
N PRO A 184 -22.66 -12.08 -34.64
CA PRO A 184 -23.32 -11.68 -35.88
C PRO A 184 -22.27 -11.30 -36.95
N GLY A 185 -22.21 -12.12 -38.00
CA GLY A 185 -21.47 -12.04 -39.27
C GLY A 185 -20.56 -10.84 -39.61
N GLY A 186 -19.35 -11.15 -40.05
CA GLY A 186 -18.53 -10.30 -40.94
C GLY A 186 -17.02 -10.60 -40.83
N SER A 187 -16.39 -10.98 -41.94
CA SER A 187 -14.95 -11.30 -42.00
C SER A 187 -14.09 -10.05 -41.83
N GLY A 188 -13.49 -9.90 -40.66
CA GLY A 188 -12.51 -8.87 -40.31
C GLY A 188 -12.04 -9.20 -38.90
N TYR A 189 -11.07 -10.11 -38.81
CA TYR A 189 -10.62 -10.70 -37.55
C TYR A 189 -9.76 -9.71 -36.76
N ASP A 190 -10.43 -8.86 -35.99
CA ASP A 190 -9.85 -8.19 -34.85
C ASP A 190 -10.26 -9.01 -33.61
N ILE A 191 -9.30 -9.58 -32.89
CA ILE A 191 -9.53 -9.88 -31.47
C ILE A 191 -9.40 -8.52 -30.82
N GLY A 192 -10.46 -7.73 -30.98
CA GLY A 192 -10.46 -6.34 -30.58
C GLY A 192 -10.00 -6.22 -29.15
N ALA A 193 -9.25 -5.15 -28.88
CA ALA A 193 -8.96 -4.70 -27.53
C ALA A 193 -10.25 -4.32 -26.73
N ASP A 194 -11.44 -4.70 -27.20
CA ASP A 194 -12.74 -4.53 -26.55
C ASP A 194 -13.08 -5.63 -25.53
N GLU A 195 -12.27 -6.69 -25.44
CA GLU A 195 -12.60 -7.87 -24.62
C GLU A 195 -11.98 -7.92 -23.22
N TYR A 196 -11.06 -7.00 -22.85
CA TYR A 196 -10.67 -6.81 -21.44
C TYR A 196 -11.57 -5.76 -20.79
N LYS A 197 -12.66 -6.21 -20.15
CA LYS A 197 -13.37 -5.40 -19.17
C LYS A 197 -12.39 -5.13 -18.02
N GLY A 198 -11.72 -3.97 -18.03
CA GLY A 198 -10.82 -3.61 -16.94
C GLY A 198 -11.53 -3.73 -15.58
N SER A 199 -10.77 -3.99 -14.53
CA SER A 199 -11.34 -4.07 -13.18
C SER A 199 -12.13 -2.80 -12.86
N ALA A 200 -13.38 -2.98 -12.46
CA ALA A 200 -14.22 -1.90 -11.98
C ALA A 200 -13.76 -1.35 -10.61
N GLY A 201 -12.85 -2.05 -9.92
CA GLY A 201 -12.25 -1.58 -8.67
C GLY A 201 -13.16 -1.71 -7.45
N ARG A 202 -12.69 -1.14 -6.34
CA ARG A 202 -13.36 -1.09 -5.03
C ARG A 202 -13.57 0.35 -4.59
N LEU A 203 -14.75 0.65 -4.07
CA LEU A 203 -15.12 1.97 -3.56
C LEU A 203 -15.03 1.98 -2.03
N ARG A 204 -14.29 2.93 -1.47
CA ARG A 204 -14.08 3.07 -0.02
C ARG A 204 -13.92 4.54 0.37
N PHE A 205 -14.10 4.85 1.65
CA PHE A 205 -13.71 6.17 2.16
C PHE A 205 -12.18 6.31 2.15
N VAL A 206 -11.71 7.54 1.91
CA VAL A 206 -10.27 7.87 1.98
C VAL A 206 -9.77 7.78 3.43
N GLN A 207 -10.63 8.11 4.40
CA GLN A 207 -10.35 8.06 5.83
C GLN A 207 -11.47 7.33 6.56
N ALA A 208 -11.12 6.63 7.65
CA ALA A 208 -12.11 6.01 8.54
C ALA A 208 -12.70 7.02 9.53
N ASP A 209 -11.97 8.08 9.85
CA ASP A 209 -12.33 9.08 10.86
C ASP A 209 -12.19 10.50 10.30
N TYR A 210 -13.21 11.31 10.52
CA TYR A 210 -13.25 12.73 10.20
C TYR A 210 -13.55 13.53 11.47
N GLN A 211 -13.05 14.75 11.53
CA GLN A 211 -13.35 15.70 12.59
C GLN A 211 -13.78 17.03 11.99
N VAL A 212 -14.76 17.66 12.60
CA VAL A 212 -15.27 18.97 12.21
C VAL A 212 -15.68 19.71 13.47
N ALA A 213 -15.36 21.00 13.57
CA ALA A 213 -15.91 21.82 14.66
C ALA A 213 -17.42 21.97 14.48
N GLU A 214 -18.17 22.13 15.56
CA GLU A 214 -19.62 22.35 15.51
C GLU A 214 -19.96 23.66 14.77
N ASN A 215 -19.22 24.73 15.04
CA ASN A 215 -19.23 25.96 14.22
C ASN A 215 -18.72 25.76 12.77
N GLY A 216 -18.19 24.58 12.44
CA GLY A 216 -17.76 24.18 11.13
C GLY A 216 -18.96 23.76 10.30
N THR A 217 -19.66 24.75 9.72
CA THR A 217 -20.89 24.64 8.87
C THR A 217 -21.10 23.35 8.06
N SER A 218 -20.03 22.69 7.59
CA SER A 218 -20.11 21.38 6.96
C SER A 218 -18.76 20.64 6.95
N VAL A 219 -18.82 19.31 6.75
CA VAL A 219 -17.66 18.44 6.53
C VAL A 219 -17.69 17.85 5.12
N SER A 220 -16.55 17.82 4.43
CA SER A 220 -16.40 17.16 3.12
C SER A 220 -15.82 15.76 3.29
N ILE A 221 -16.55 14.75 2.82
CA ILE A 221 -16.20 13.34 2.95
C ILE A 221 -15.82 12.81 1.57
N ALA A 222 -14.62 12.23 1.47
CA ALA A 222 -14.06 11.73 0.22
C ALA A 222 -14.17 10.21 0.10
N VAL A 223 -14.54 9.75 -1.09
CA VAL A 223 -14.64 8.35 -1.49
C VAL A 223 -13.72 8.13 -2.68
N GLU A 224 -12.85 7.13 -2.57
CA GLU A 224 -11.91 6.75 -3.60
C GLU A 224 -12.23 5.38 -4.20
N ARG A 225 -11.80 5.21 -5.45
CA ARG A 225 -11.89 3.98 -6.24
C ARG A 225 -10.50 3.39 -6.41
N VAL A 226 -10.27 2.20 -5.89
CA VAL A 226 -8.95 1.53 -5.85
C VAL A 226 -8.96 0.16 -6.51
N GLY A 227 -7.81 -0.32 -6.99
CA GLY A 227 -7.69 -1.65 -7.60
C GLY A 227 -8.39 -1.81 -8.97
N GLY A 228 -8.72 -0.69 -9.61
CA GLY A 228 -9.35 -0.63 -10.94
C GLY A 228 -10.15 0.65 -11.13
N ASN A 229 -10.17 1.20 -12.34
CA ASN A 229 -10.92 2.41 -12.70
C ASN A 229 -11.66 2.30 -14.04
N SER A 230 -11.89 1.08 -14.51
CA SER A 230 -12.52 0.83 -15.81
C SER A 230 -14.04 0.76 -15.73
N GLY A 231 -14.72 1.37 -16.68
CA GLY A 231 -16.17 1.49 -16.72
C GLY A 231 -16.73 2.49 -15.70
N GLN A 232 -17.94 2.96 -15.97
CA GLN A 232 -18.70 3.76 -15.03
C GLN A 232 -19.19 2.88 -13.86
N VAL A 233 -19.02 3.36 -12.64
CA VAL A 233 -19.49 2.70 -11.41
C VAL A 233 -20.22 3.68 -10.52
N SER A 234 -21.05 3.17 -9.62
CA SER A 234 -21.69 4.01 -8.61
C SER A 234 -21.77 3.34 -7.25
N VAL A 235 -21.92 4.14 -6.21
CA VAL A 235 -22.16 3.70 -4.84
C VAL A 235 -23.09 4.68 -4.14
N GLN A 236 -23.99 4.15 -3.32
CA GLN A 236 -24.84 4.98 -2.47
C GLN A 236 -24.13 5.26 -1.15
N TYR A 237 -24.38 6.44 -0.59
CA TYR A 237 -23.98 6.76 0.78
C TYR A 237 -25.19 7.21 1.59
N ALA A 238 -25.15 6.98 2.90
CA ALA A 238 -26.13 7.45 3.84
C ALA A 238 -25.48 7.73 5.20
N THR A 239 -25.91 8.80 5.86
CA THR A 239 -25.57 9.09 7.26
C THR A 239 -26.42 8.23 8.21
N GLU A 240 -25.85 7.87 9.34
CA GLU A 240 -26.48 7.12 10.44
C GLU A 240 -26.12 7.79 11.76
N ASP A 241 -27.12 7.92 12.64
CA ASP A 241 -26.94 8.54 13.96
C ASP A 241 -25.97 7.75 14.85
N GLY A 242 -25.25 8.48 15.69
CA GLY A 242 -24.43 7.92 16.77
C GLY A 242 -24.85 8.55 18.09
N THR A 243 -23.93 9.26 18.75
CA THR A 243 -24.33 10.20 19.81
C THR A 243 -24.95 11.44 19.18
N ALA A 244 -24.36 11.94 18.08
CA ALA A 244 -24.95 12.98 17.25
C ALA A 244 -26.16 12.42 16.46
N GLN A 245 -27.26 13.16 16.49
CA GLN A 245 -28.55 12.90 15.87
C GLN A 245 -28.82 13.84 14.67
N ALA A 246 -29.38 13.27 13.61
CA ALA A 246 -29.85 14.05 12.47
C ALA A 246 -31.00 14.98 12.89
N GLY A 247 -30.84 16.27 12.62
CA GLY A 247 -31.83 17.30 12.89
C GLY A 247 -31.48 18.19 14.08
N SER A 248 -30.75 17.71 15.09
CA SER A 248 -30.12 18.54 16.11
C SER A 248 -28.72 18.94 15.68
N ASP A 249 -27.84 17.98 15.40
CA ASP A 249 -26.38 18.23 15.37
C ASP A 249 -25.83 18.20 13.93
N TYR A 250 -26.53 17.49 13.03
CA TYR A 250 -26.22 17.49 11.61
C TYR A 250 -27.47 17.35 10.74
N THR A 251 -27.35 17.61 9.45
CA THR A 251 -28.43 17.33 8.48
C THR A 251 -28.20 15.97 7.83
N SER A 252 -29.18 15.07 7.96
CA SER A 252 -29.14 13.75 7.30
C SER A 252 -28.81 13.91 5.81
N ALA A 253 -27.81 13.16 5.36
CA ALA A 253 -27.32 13.21 4.00
C ALA A 253 -27.30 11.80 3.41
N GLY A 254 -27.83 11.67 2.19
CA GLY A 254 -27.76 10.43 1.43
C GLY A 254 -27.82 10.73 -0.06
N GLY A 255 -27.17 9.89 -0.86
CA GLY A 255 -27.05 10.13 -2.28
C GLY A 255 -26.37 8.99 -3.02
N THR A 256 -26.15 9.19 -4.32
CA THR A 256 -25.38 8.27 -5.18
C THR A 256 -24.19 9.01 -5.77
N LEU A 257 -22.99 8.48 -5.54
CA LEU A 257 -21.77 8.91 -6.21
C LEU A 257 -21.59 8.07 -7.47
N THR A 258 -21.57 8.71 -8.64
CA THR A 258 -21.33 8.03 -9.93
C THR A 258 -19.97 8.42 -10.48
N PHE A 259 -19.02 7.50 -10.45
CA PHE A 259 -17.68 7.64 -11.03
C PHE A 259 -17.71 7.28 -12.50
N GLN A 260 -17.31 8.21 -13.36
CA GLN A 260 -17.12 7.96 -14.78
C GLN A 260 -15.92 7.02 -15.02
N ASP A 261 -15.81 6.53 -16.24
CA ASP A 261 -14.62 5.76 -16.66
C ASP A 261 -13.34 6.57 -16.38
N GLY A 262 -12.36 5.94 -15.74
CA GLY A 262 -11.11 6.57 -15.32
C GLY A 262 -11.17 7.43 -14.04
N GLU A 263 -12.35 7.83 -13.55
CA GLU A 263 -12.45 8.63 -12.31
C GLU A 263 -12.14 7.79 -11.06
N ALA A 264 -11.29 8.34 -10.19
CA ALA A 264 -10.80 7.66 -8.99
C ALA A 264 -11.24 8.30 -7.67
N LEU A 265 -11.76 9.54 -7.66
CA LEU A 265 -12.07 10.28 -6.44
C LEU A 265 -13.34 11.11 -6.59
N LYS A 266 -14.24 11.04 -5.61
CA LYS A 266 -15.37 11.96 -5.44
C LYS A 266 -15.55 12.32 -3.99
N SER A 267 -16.25 13.42 -3.74
CA SER A 267 -16.66 13.81 -2.40
C SER A 267 -18.11 14.27 -2.38
N PHE A 268 -18.67 14.27 -1.18
CA PHE A 268 -19.94 14.90 -0.85
C PHE A 268 -19.77 15.66 0.46
N THR A 269 -20.79 16.41 0.83
CA THR A 269 -20.78 17.26 2.01
C THR A 269 -21.92 16.85 2.94
N VAL A 270 -21.65 16.85 4.24
CA VAL A 270 -22.66 16.75 5.29
C VAL A 270 -22.65 18.08 6.05
N ASN A 271 -23.82 18.71 6.19
CA ASN A 271 -23.94 19.98 6.90
C ASN A 271 -24.00 19.71 8.40
N ILE A 272 -23.21 20.46 9.16
CA ILE A 272 -23.21 20.44 10.62
C ILE A 272 -24.12 21.57 11.10
N LYS A 273 -24.83 21.33 12.19
CA LYS A 273 -25.69 22.31 12.82
C LYS A 273 -24.97 22.85 14.04
N ASP A 274 -24.86 24.16 14.06
CA ASP A 274 -24.23 24.93 15.12
C ASP A 274 -25.32 25.48 16.02
N ASP A 275 -25.15 25.37 17.34
CA ASP A 275 -26.03 26.02 18.30
C ASP A 275 -25.28 26.72 19.44
N THR A 276 -25.80 26.67 20.68
CA THR A 276 -25.18 27.32 21.85
C THR A 276 -25.20 26.43 23.09
N ALA A 277 -25.69 25.19 22.95
CA ALA A 277 -25.85 24.24 24.01
C ALA A 277 -24.61 23.34 24.06
N PHE A 278 -23.98 23.28 25.24
CA PHE A 278 -22.88 22.35 25.44
C PHE A 278 -23.40 20.91 25.57
N GLU A 279 -23.05 20.07 24.60
CA GLU A 279 -23.44 18.65 24.50
C GLU A 279 -22.21 17.72 24.64
N GLY A 280 -21.00 18.28 24.48
CA GLY A 280 -19.75 17.54 24.45
C GLY A 280 -19.45 17.02 23.05
N HIS A 281 -18.27 16.43 22.83
CA HIS A 281 -17.96 15.90 21.50
C HIS A 281 -18.90 14.74 21.14
N GLU A 282 -19.55 14.86 20.01
CA GLU A 282 -20.48 13.85 19.51
C GLU A 282 -20.01 13.24 18.20
N ALA A 283 -20.58 12.10 17.82
CA ALA A 283 -20.23 11.44 16.57
C ALA A 283 -21.44 10.84 15.87
N PHE A 284 -21.42 10.88 14.54
CA PHE A 284 -22.31 10.15 13.64
C PHE A 284 -21.49 9.32 12.64
N PHE A 285 -22.14 8.46 11.88
CA PHE A 285 -21.49 7.57 10.91
C PHE A 285 -21.98 7.84 9.49
N VAL A 286 -21.16 7.46 8.51
CA VAL A 286 -21.55 7.42 7.10
C VAL A 286 -21.16 6.08 6.50
N THR A 287 -22.08 5.45 5.79
CA THR A 287 -21.90 4.10 5.20
C THR A 287 -22.01 4.15 3.69
N LEU A 288 -21.12 3.42 3.00
CA LEU A 288 -21.23 3.10 1.58
C LEU A 288 -22.04 1.82 1.38
N GLN A 289 -22.96 1.82 0.43
CA GLN A 289 -23.86 0.69 0.16
C GLN A 289 -24.24 0.60 -1.32
N ASN A 290 -24.74 -0.57 -1.71
CA ASN A 290 -25.27 -0.82 -3.06
C ASN A 290 -24.31 -0.40 -4.20
N PRO A 291 -23.06 -0.89 -4.24
CA PRO A 291 -22.18 -0.60 -5.36
C PRO A 291 -22.75 -1.21 -6.66
N ALA A 292 -22.61 -0.49 -7.78
CA ALA A 292 -23.07 -0.91 -9.10
C ALA A 292 -21.99 -0.68 -10.17
N GLY A 293 -22.20 -1.23 -11.37
CA GLY A 293 -21.22 -1.15 -12.47
C GLY A 293 -20.05 -2.13 -12.33
N GLY A 294 -20.18 -3.16 -11.49
CA GLY A 294 -19.17 -4.19 -11.27
C GLY A 294 -18.14 -3.85 -10.18
N ALA A 295 -18.21 -2.66 -9.57
CA ALA A 295 -17.41 -2.32 -8.41
C ALA A 295 -17.86 -3.10 -7.16
N ALA A 296 -16.92 -3.33 -6.24
CA ALA A 296 -17.21 -3.84 -4.89
C ALA A 296 -16.96 -2.75 -3.83
N LEU A 297 -17.41 -2.96 -2.60
CA LEU A 297 -17.01 -2.11 -1.48
C LEU A 297 -15.57 -2.47 -1.04
N GLY A 298 -14.78 -1.47 -0.68
CA GLY A 298 -13.48 -1.62 -0.04
C GLY A 298 -13.53 -1.23 1.44
N ASP A 299 -12.42 -1.42 2.14
CA ASP A 299 -12.27 -1.04 3.55
C ASP A 299 -11.46 0.27 3.66
N PRO A 300 -11.97 1.32 4.34
CA PRO A 300 -13.24 1.39 5.08
C PRO A 300 -14.48 1.71 4.22
N ALA A 301 -15.57 0.95 4.42
CA ALA A 301 -16.90 1.22 3.85
C ALA A 301 -17.83 1.98 4.81
N ARG A 302 -17.39 2.17 6.06
CA ARG A 302 -18.05 3.00 7.09
C ARG A 302 -17.02 3.95 7.66
N ALA A 303 -17.37 5.22 7.76
CA ALA A 303 -16.54 6.24 8.39
C ALA A 303 -17.28 6.88 9.56
N GLN A 304 -16.56 7.28 10.59
CA GLN A 304 -17.05 8.07 11.70
C GLN A 304 -16.74 9.54 11.47
N VAL A 305 -17.68 10.41 11.79
CA VAL A 305 -17.47 11.87 11.84
C VAL A 305 -17.70 12.32 13.27
N THR A 306 -16.69 12.91 13.89
CA THR A 306 -16.79 13.52 15.22
C THR A 306 -17.00 15.03 15.08
N ILE A 307 -18.09 15.51 15.65
CA ILE A 307 -18.41 16.92 15.81
C ILE A 307 -17.72 17.40 17.09
N LEU A 308 -16.80 18.34 16.94
CA LEU A 308 -16.03 18.91 18.02
C LEU A 308 -16.80 20.11 18.58
N GLU A 309 -17.55 19.85 19.65
CA GLU A 309 -18.12 20.83 20.57
C GLU A 309 -17.21 22.06 20.77
N ASP A 310 -17.78 23.25 20.52
CA ASP A 310 -17.10 24.52 20.75
C ASP A 310 -17.81 25.47 21.72
N ASP A 311 -18.96 25.07 22.28
CA ASP A 311 -19.63 25.86 23.30
C ASP A 311 -19.02 25.69 24.70
N VAL A 312 -19.39 26.62 25.57
CA VAL A 312 -18.94 26.63 26.96
C VAL A 312 -19.92 25.84 27.81
N SER A 313 -19.42 24.79 28.46
CA SER A 313 -20.19 24.05 29.48
C SER A 313 -20.80 25.00 30.52
N THR A 314 -22.13 25.11 30.52
CA THR A 314 -22.86 25.89 31.53
C THR A 314 -22.76 25.28 32.92
N ALA A 315 -22.46 23.97 32.98
CA ALA A 315 -22.12 23.26 34.20
C ALA A 315 -20.70 23.58 34.70
N GLY A 316 -19.86 24.26 33.93
CA GLY A 316 -18.58 24.80 34.35
C GLY A 316 -17.41 23.81 34.34
N GLN A 317 -16.23 24.35 34.61
CA GLN A 317 -14.96 23.62 34.60
C GLN A 317 -14.45 23.44 36.03
N LEU A 318 -14.10 22.20 36.39
CA LEU A 318 -13.58 21.84 37.71
C LEU A 318 -12.05 21.77 37.65
N ARG A 319 -11.37 22.59 38.46
CA ARG A 319 -9.90 22.66 38.51
C ARG A 319 -9.39 22.94 39.91
N PHE A 320 -8.11 22.67 40.17
CA PHE A 320 -7.50 23.14 41.40
C PHE A 320 -7.35 24.67 41.37
N GLN A 321 -7.61 25.31 42.51
CA GLN A 321 -7.45 26.75 42.66
C GLN A 321 -5.98 27.20 42.49
N LYS A 322 -5.03 26.32 42.80
CA LYS A 322 -3.59 26.57 42.70
C LYS A 322 -2.89 25.40 42.00
N SER A 323 -1.85 25.70 41.23
CA SER A 323 -0.97 24.69 40.64
C SER A 323 -0.08 24.00 41.66
N SER A 324 0.15 24.63 42.83
CA SER A 324 0.80 23.99 43.95
C SER A 324 0.34 24.54 45.32
N TYR A 325 0.56 23.72 46.34
CA TYR A 325 0.37 24.03 47.76
C TYR A 325 1.67 23.73 48.50
N THR A 326 1.88 24.39 49.64
CA THR A 326 3.03 24.16 50.50
C THR A 326 2.56 23.97 51.92
N VAL A 327 3.13 22.98 52.60
CA VAL A 327 2.80 22.64 53.98
C VAL A 327 4.07 22.19 54.70
N ASN A 328 4.28 22.66 55.91
CA ASN A 328 5.32 22.11 56.77
C ASN A 328 4.82 20.79 57.35
N GLU A 329 5.64 19.74 57.35
CA GLU A 329 5.25 18.43 57.89
C GLU A 329 4.71 18.52 59.34
N ALA A 330 5.24 19.43 60.16
CA ALA A 330 4.78 19.63 61.54
C ALA A 330 3.37 20.26 61.64
N ALA A 331 2.82 20.80 60.54
CA ALA A 331 1.44 21.26 60.48
C ALA A 331 0.44 20.09 60.37
N GLY A 332 0.89 18.91 59.91
CA GLY A 332 0.13 17.66 59.86
C GLY A 332 -1.00 17.58 58.82
N GLN A 333 -1.39 18.70 58.20
CA GLN A 333 -2.42 18.71 57.16
C GLN A 333 -2.36 19.95 56.27
N VAL A 334 -2.83 19.81 55.03
CA VAL A 334 -3.04 20.91 54.08
C VAL A 334 -4.45 20.85 53.50
N THR A 335 -5.10 22.01 53.40
CA THR A 335 -6.40 22.14 52.72
C THR A 335 -6.16 22.40 51.24
N VAL A 336 -6.70 21.51 50.40
CA VAL A 336 -6.65 21.63 48.94
C VAL A 336 -8.04 22.04 48.45
N THR A 337 -8.08 23.07 47.59
CA THR A 337 -9.32 23.68 47.11
C THR A 337 -9.50 23.44 45.61
N VAL A 338 -10.68 22.95 45.26
CA VAL A 338 -11.14 22.79 43.87
C VAL A 338 -12.20 23.85 43.61
N GLU A 339 -12.02 24.59 42.51
CA GLU A 339 -12.95 25.61 42.05
C GLU A 339 -13.68 25.16 40.78
N ARG A 340 -14.92 25.63 40.65
CA ARG A 340 -15.81 25.48 39.51
C ARG A 340 -15.93 26.85 38.85
N VAL A 341 -15.40 26.97 37.63
CA VAL A 341 -15.29 28.23 36.88
C VAL A 341 -16.03 28.15 35.56
N ASN A 342 -16.33 29.30 34.93
CA ASN A 342 -16.97 29.38 33.61
C ASN A 342 -18.33 28.67 33.51
N GLY A 343 -19.01 28.47 34.63
CA GLY A 343 -20.32 27.83 34.71
C GLY A 343 -20.60 27.35 36.13
N SER A 344 -21.87 27.32 36.53
CA SER A 344 -22.29 26.84 37.85
C SER A 344 -23.69 26.21 37.85
N SER A 345 -24.22 25.89 36.66
CA SER A 345 -25.58 25.37 36.50
C SER A 345 -25.65 23.89 36.84
N GLY A 346 -26.62 23.49 37.65
CA GLY A 346 -26.86 22.11 38.04
C GLY A 346 -25.82 21.55 39.02
N GLN A 347 -26.11 20.35 39.50
CA GLN A 347 -25.20 19.60 40.37
C GLN A 347 -24.14 18.87 39.55
N VAL A 348 -22.88 19.00 39.95
CA VAL A 348 -21.73 18.33 39.32
C VAL A 348 -20.88 17.62 40.36
N SER A 349 -20.05 16.68 39.94
CA SER A 349 -19.07 16.06 40.83
C SER A 349 -17.75 15.81 40.12
N VAL A 350 -16.68 15.67 40.90
CA VAL A 350 -15.34 15.29 40.40
C VAL A 350 -14.66 14.42 41.44
N GLN A 351 -13.95 13.39 40.98
CA GLN A 351 -13.12 12.57 41.84
C GLN A 351 -11.75 13.21 42.00
N TYR A 352 -11.13 13.04 43.17
CA TYR A 352 -9.74 13.37 43.40
C TYR A 352 -9.02 12.16 43.97
N ALA A 353 -7.73 12.05 43.68
CA ALA A 353 -6.86 11.05 44.27
C ALA A 353 -5.43 11.59 44.39
N THR A 354 -4.76 11.21 45.48
CA THR A 354 -3.32 11.42 45.66
C THR A 354 -2.51 10.28 45.06
N SER A 355 -1.40 10.62 44.41
CA SER A 355 -0.33 9.70 44.04
C SER A 355 0.98 10.23 44.60
N GLY A 356 1.80 9.34 45.19
CA GLY A 356 3.14 9.72 45.65
C GLY A 356 4.03 10.15 44.49
N TYR A 357 5.01 11.01 44.77
CA TYR A 357 6.09 11.38 43.85
C TYR A 357 7.44 11.14 44.52
N SER A 358 8.04 12.16 45.15
CA SER A 358 9.17 11.96 46.07
C SER A 358 8.69 11.51 47.47
N ALA A 359 7.54 12.01 47.92
CA ALA A 359 6.88 11.56 49.14
C ALA A 359 6.23 10.17 48.95
N ARG A 360 6.36 9.32 49.95
CA ARG A 360 5.89 7.94 50.02
C ARG A 360 4.58 7.80 50.81
N PRO A 361 3.60 7.07 50.25
CA PRO A 361 2.37 6.72 50.96
C PRO A 361 2.60 6.02 52.31
N ASN A 362 1.96 6.54 53.35
CA ASN A 362 1.99 6.09 54.75
C ASN A 362 3.31 6.29 55.51
N ASP A 363 4.35 6.80 54.84
CA ASP A 363 5.56 7.31 55.52
C ASP A 363 5.41 8.83 55.67
N ASP A 364 5.12 9.54 54.57
CA ASP A 364 5.13 11.03 54.53
C ASP A 364 3.71 11.64 54.44
N PHE A 365 2.74 10.88 53.93
CA PHE A 365 1.34 11.31 53.84
C PHE A 365 0.37 10.13 53.86
N ILE A 366 -0.87 10.37 54.30
CA ILE A 366 -1.94 9.37 54.18
C ILE A 366 -2.62 9.53 52.82
N PRO A 367 -2.66 8.47 51.97
CA PRO A 367 -3.35 8.53 50.70
C PRO A 367 -4.80 8.98 50.85
N ALA A 368 -5.18 10.00 50.09
CA ALA A 368 -6.51 10.57 50.10
C ALA A 368 -7.15 10.42 48.72
N GLY A 369 -8.42 10.04 48.70
CA GLY A 369 -9.23 10.03 47.50
C GLY A 369 -10.70 10.07 47.83
N GLY A 370 -11.49 10.66 46.95
CA GLY A 370 -12.93 10.79 47.17
C GLY A 370 -13.60 11.58 46.05
N THR A 371 -14.88 11.87 46.27
CA THR A 371 -15.69 12.64 45.33
C THR A 371 -16.10 13.97 45.95
N LEU A 372 -15.82 15.07 45.26
CA LEU A 372 -16.36 16.38 45.59
C LEU A 372 -17.63 16.61 44.77
N THR A 373 -18.75 16.82 45.45
CA THR A 373 -20.04 17.14 44.81
C THR A 373 -20.37 18.61 45.03
N PHE A 374 -20.57 19.35 43.94
CA PHE A 374 -20.96 20.75 43.92
C PHE A 374 -22.45 20.83 43.60
N GLY A 375 -23.23 21.46 44.47
CA GLY A 375 -24.63 21.82 44.19
C GLY A 375 -24.75 22.89 43.11
N ASP A 376 -25.99 23.15 42.71
CA ASP A 376 -26.31 24.28 41.82
C ASP A 376 -25.82 25.60 42.43
N GLY A 377 -25.11 26.41 41.63
CA GLY A 377 -24.51 27.67 42.06
C GLY A 377 -23.27 27.56 42.95
N GLU A 378 -22.87 26.36 43.41
CA GLU A 378 -21.66 26.20 44.22
C GLU A 378 -20.40 26.30 43.36
N THR A 379 -19.47 27.18 43.74
CA THR A 379 -18.26 27.46 42.94
C THR A 379 -16.96 26.93 43.54
N GLN A 380 -16.96 26.45 44.80
CA GLN A 380 -15.75 25.94 45.46
C GLN A 380 -16.07 24.80 46.45
N LYS A 381 -15.20 23.78 46.49
CA LYS A 381 -15.15 22.74 47.53
C LYS A 381 -13.70 22.52 47.94
N SER A 382 -13.49 21.94 49.12
CA SER A 382 -12.15 21.62 49.60
C SER A 382 -12.14 20.28 50.32
N PHE A 383 -10.96 19.67 50.37
CA PHE A 383 -10.66 18.49 51.18
C PHE A 383 -9.33 18.70 51.89
N THR A 384 -9.04 17.87 52.88
CA THR A 384 -7.79 17.92 53.65
C THR A 384 -6.92 16.72 53.30
N LEU A 385 -5.67 16.99 52.93
CA LEU A 385 -4.63 15.97 52.83
C LEU A 385 -3.87 15.92 54.16
N THR A 386 -3.74 14.72 54.74
CA THR A 386 -2.97 14.52 55.98
C THR A 386 -1.51 14.26 55.63
N VAL A 387 -0.61 15.03 56.24
CA VAL A 387 0.84 14.90 56.13
C VAL A 387 1.35 14.29 57.44
N LEU A 388 2.29 13.37 57.35
CA LEU A 388 2.87 12.68 58.49
C LEU A 388 4.15 13.40 58.88
N ASN A 389 4.25 13.78 60.15
CA ASN A 389 5.46 14.34 60.71
C ASN A 389 6.26 13.22 61.38
N ASP A 390 7.54 13.15 61.11
CA ASP A 390 8.39 12.07 61.59
C ASP A 390 9.66 12.60 62.27
N THR A 391 10.69 11.76 62.45
CA THR A 391 11.96 12.17 63.07
C THR A 391 13.17 12.04 62.14
N LEU A 392 12.94 11.65 60.89
CA LEU A 392 13.95 11.47 59.87
C LEU A 392 14.11 12.76 59.08
N ARG A 393 15.35 12.99 58.61
CA ARG A 393 15.64 14.13 57.76
C ARG A 393 15.65 13.67 56.32
N GLU A 394 14.59 14.01 55.59
CA GLU A 394 14.34 13.52 54.23
C GLU A 394 14.47 14.63 53.17
N GLY A 395 14.41 15.90 53.61
CA GLY A 395 14.37 17.06 52.72
C GLY A 395 12.95 17.37 52.23
N ASP A 396 12.79 18.40 51.40
CA ASP A 396 11.47 18.75 50.88
C ASP A 396 10.98 17.69 49.88
N GLU A 397 9.73 17.26 50.03
CA GLU A 397 9.12 16.20 49.24
C GLU A 397 7.81 16.65 48.57
N GLU A 398 7.31 15.85 47.64
CA GLU A 398 6.16 16.20 46.80
C GLU A 398 5.14 15.07 46.71
N VAL A 399 3.87 15.46 46.81
CA VAL A 399 2.70 14.62 46.54
C VAL A 399 1.92 15.22 45.37
N ILE A 400 1.53 14.40 44.40
CA ILE A 400 0.66 14.82 43.30
C ILE A 400 -0.79 14.53 43.65
N VAL A 401 -1.67 15.49 43.41
CA VAL A 401 -3.13 15.29 43.48
C VAL A 401 -3.72 15.52 42.09
N ALA A 402 -4.54 14.59 41.61
CA ALA A 402 -5.21 14.68 40.32
C ALA A 402 -6.73 14.67 40.47
N LEU A 403 -7.41 15.43 39.60
CA LEU A 403 -8.85 15.36 39.39
C LEU A 403 -9.17 14.39 38.24
N SER A 404 -10.26 13.65 38.37
CA SER A 404 -10.73 12.72 37.35
C SER A 404 -12.26 12.58 37.35
N SER A 405 -12.79 12.04 36.25
CA SER A 405 -14.19 11.62 36.13
C SER A 405 -15.21 12.70 36.54
N PRO A 406 -15.19 13.90 35.93
CA PRO A 406 -16.23 14.89 36.19
C PRO A 406 -17.60 14.36 35.71
N THR A 407 -18.68 14.75 36.40
CA THR A 407 -20.06 14.35 36.06
C THR A 407 -21.00 15.55 36.00
N GLY A 408 -22.17 15.37 35.39
CA GLY A 408 -23.21 16.41 35.35
C GLY A 408 -22.95 17.50 34.32
N GLY A 409 -22.24 17.18 33.24
CA GLY A 409 -21.90 18.13 32.16
C GLY A 409 -20.69 19.02 32.44
N ALA A 410 -20.10 18.95 33.64
CA ALA A 410 -18.84 19.64 33.92
C ALA A 410 -17.66 18.98 33.20
N VAL A 411 -16.64 19.79 32.90
CA VAL A 411 -15.38 19.32 32.32
C VAL A 411 -14.21 19.62 33.25
N LEU A 412 -13.06 18.97 33.06
CA LEU A 412 -11.85 19.31 33.82
C LEU A 412 -11.21 20.58 33.23
N GLY A 413 -10.91 21.55 34.11
CA GLY A 413 -10.15 22.74 33.76
C GLY A 413 -8.66 22.58 34.03
N SER A 414 -7.87 23.55 33.59
CA SER A 414 -6.44 23.63 33.93
C SER A 414 -6.22 24.58 35.11
N PRO A 415 -5.51 24.16 36.18
CA PRO A 415 -4.84 22.87 36.35
C PRO A 415 -5.75 21.75 36.89
N SER A 416 -5.75 20.58 36.25
CA SER A 416 -6.44 19.36 36.71
C SER A 416 -5.58 18.48 37.62
N GLN A 417 -4.31 18.87 37.79
CA GLN A 417 -3.35 18.28 38.72
C GLN A 417 -2.69 19.40 39.53
N THR A 418 -2.40 19.16 40.80
CA THR A 418 -1.68 20.09 41.67
C THR A 418 -0.61 19.34 42.45
N VAL A 419 0.47 20.05 42.81
CA VAL A 419 1.57 19.49 43.61
C VAL A 419 1.49 20.04 45.03
N VAL A 420 1.56 19.16 46.02
CA VAL A 420 1.73 19.55 47.42
C VAL A 420 3.20 19.36 47.79
N HIS A 421 3.89 20.47 48.08
CA HIS A 421 5.24 20.45 48.61
C HIS A 421 5.19 20.31 50.14
N ILE A 422 5.72 19.21 50.65
CA ILE A 422 5.92 18.93 52.06
C ILE A 422 7.30 19.46 52.43
N GLN A 423 7.35 20.44 53.33
CA GLN A 423 8.60 21.02 53.81
C GLN A 423 9.05 20.29 55.07
N ASP A 424 10.27 19.75 55.01
CA ASP A 424 10.93 19.08 56.13
C ASP A 424 11.02 20.05 57.33
N SER A 425 10.61 19.59 58.50
CA SER A 425 10.63 20.37 59.74
C SER A 425 11.97 20.27 60.46
N HIS A 426 12.85 19.37 60.02
CA HIS A 426 14.18 19.20 60.59
C HIS A 426 15.13 20.32 60.14
N ASN A 427 15.30 21.31 61.02
CA ASN A 427 16.30 22.37 60.85
C ASN A 427 17.71 21.79 60.66
N ILE A 428 18.49 22.41 59.77
CA ILE A 428 19.93 22.13 59.60
C ILE A 428 20.67 22.58 60.87
N PHE A 429 20.81 21.70 61.86
CA PHE A 429 21.86 21.86 62.86
C PHE A 429 23.16 21.30 62.29
N LEU A 430 24.01 22.17 61.76
CA LEU A 430 25.44 21.89 61.69
C LEU A 430 26.03 22.25 63.05
N PRO A 431 26.27 21.29 63.97
CA PRO A 431 27.06 21.60 65.16
C PRO A 431 28.48 21.92 64.69
N LEU A 432 28.80 23.20 64.59
CA LEU A 432 30.16 23.66 64.38
C LEU A 432 30.96 23.32 65.65
N THR A 433 31.51 22.10 65.70
CA THR A 433 32.46 21.73 66.75
C THR A 433 33.82 22.34 66.38
N LEU A 434 34.05 23.57 66.81
CA LEU A 434 35.39 24.15 66.85
C LEU A 434 36.23 23.38 67.88
N ARG A 435 36.90 22.29 67.46
CA ARG A 435 38.03 21.75 68.20
C ARG A 435 39.22 22.69 67.98
N GLY A 436 39.58 23.41 69.03
CA GLY A 436 40.31 24.66 68.92
C GLY A 436 41.72 24.60 68.32
N ARG A 437 42.11 25.72 67.73
CA ARG A 437 43.20 26.59 68.21
C ARG A 437 43.01 27.96 67.54
N HIS A 438 42.92 29.01 68.37
CA HIS A 438 42.94 30.44 68.03
C HIS A 438 42.34 30.87 66.67
N VAL A 439 41.11 31.39 66.72
CA VAL A 439 40.64 32.33 65.69
C VAL A 439 40.71 33.72 66.32
N ASP A 440 41.70 34.50 65.91
CA ASP A 440 41.82 35.91 66.25
C ASP A 440 40.93 36.70 65.27
N LEU A 441 39.73 37.07 65.71
CA LEU A 441 38.84 37.94 64.95
C LEU A 441 39.21 39.39 65.23
N GLN A 442 40.17 39.93 64.47
CA GLN A 442 40.28 41.38 64.36
C GLN A 442 39.16 41.91 63.45
N ARG A 443 38.26 42.67 64.06
CA ARG A 443 37.26 43.49 63.36
C ARG A 443 37.93 44.38 62.30
N ARG A 444 37.39 44.36 61.08
CA ARG A 444 37.26 45.54 60.24
C ARG A 444 35.88 45.57 59.62
#